data_AF-A0A9D5EU25-F1
#
_entry.id   AF-A0A9D5EU25-F1
#
_cell.length_a   1.000
_cell.length_b   1.000
_cell.length_c   1.000
_cell.angle_alpha   90.00
_cell.angle_beta   90.00
_cell.angle_gamma   90.00
#
_symmetry.space_group_name_H-M   'P 1'
#
loop_
_entity.id
_entity.type
_entity.pdbx_description
1 polymer ?
#
loop_
_entity_poly.entity_id
_entity_poly.type
_entity_poly.pdbx_seq_one_letter_code
_entity_poly.pdbx_strand_id
1 'polypeptide(L)'
;MTTFGKVLTFFNLLAAGAFAYFAMQVYYGEKGKGNGRQAITAAGLRHILLIDGLPFGNQKGDVADMPAGNDPDIEVPFQVTMAGSFRTTTVSKKLLESYFKAAPGGEVLGGGAVPNQLAEVKRVKAKIDGLLAENADKPDEKLKLLTGWLLFQPEVYEDRQAIQKLIADKNVEALEKLLNDKFATVIDPSKPADDTQSSKIVEADATDVAKLNDKIKKVDESRFGPIEETERHNRLVHLLVHLSPNEEWQKRVAMVVGLRRFASAIIAQAERFATMAERIRLIMPVHQADYQSAERIQLLLAIGRTDLANHQAELKAKWVEQEKKDADFVGQRETQLKAIQARYAKTKIEVDEMLVKQTSIEAALFEVQREVAITLDEVYRLEGVLEQRERDLLRLTAPKVGGGN
;
A
#
# COMPACT_ATOMS: atom_id res chain seq x y z
N MET A 1 61.26 47.70 -70.22
CA MET A 1 60.50 46.48 -69.91
C MET A 1 60.61 45.51 -71.07
N THR A 2 61.23 44.35 -70.87
CA THR A 2 61.33 43.29 -71.87
C THR A 2 59.94 42.76 -72.23
N THR A 3 59.73 42.34 -73.48
CA THR A 3 58.49 41.72 -73.96
C THR A 3 58.05 40.55 -73.06
N PHE A 4 59.01 39.79 -72.55
CA PHE A 4 58.78 38.71 -71.59
C PHE A 4 58.13 39.20 -70.27
N GLY A 5 58.58 40.33 -69.72
CA GLY A 5 57.98 40.91 -68.51
C GLY A 5 56.54 41.38 -68.70
N LYS A 6 56.21 41.91 -69.89
CA LYS A 6 54.83 42.29 -70.22
C LYS A 6 53.90 41.07 -70.33
N VAL A 7 54.39 40.00 -70.96
CA VAL A 7 53.65 38.73 -71.07
C VAL A 7 53.42 38.10 -69.69
N LEU A 8 54.44 38.08 -68.83
CA LEU A 8 54.31 37.53 -67.48
C LEU A 8 53.32 38.33 -66.62
N THR A 9 53.33 39.65 -66.76
CA THR A 9 52.36 40.54 -66.07
C THR A 9 50.94 40.25 -66.55
N PHE A 10 50.73 40.05 -67.85
CA PHE A 10 49.44 39.70 -68.42
C PHE A 10 48.92 38.35 -67.89
N PHE A 11 49.77 37.32 -67.83
CA PHE A 11 49.39 36.01 -67.27
C PHE A 11 49.09 36.08 -65.77
N ASN A 12 49.86 36.83 -64.98
CA ASN A 12 49.56 37.02 -63.57
C ASN A 12 48.23 37.76 -63.35
N LEU A 13 47.90 38.72 -64.21
CA LEU A 13 46.65 39.48 -64.11
C LEU A 13 45.44 38.62 -64.53
N LEU A 14 45.60 37.77 -65.54
CA LEU A 14 44.62 36.74 -65.92
C LEU A 14 44.43 35.71 -64.81
N ALA A 15 45.51 35.23 -64.20
CA ALA A 15 45.45 34.27 -63.08
C ALA A 15 44.77 34.90 -61.85
N ALA A 16 45.07 36.15 -61.52
CA ALA A 16 44.41 36.88 -60.44
C ALA A 16 42.93 37.11 -60.72
N GLY A 17 42.56 37.47 -61.96
CA GLY A 17 41.18 37.62 -62.39
C GLY A 17 40.40 36.31 -62.33
N ALA A 18 41.00 35.20 -62.79
CA ALA A 18 40.42 33.87 -62.70
C ALA A 18 40.24 33.42 -61.25
N PHE A 19 41.24 33.65 -60.38
CA PHE A 19 41.15 33.33 -58.96
C PHE A 19 40.04 34.14 -58.27
N ALA A 20 39.96 35.45 -58.51
CA ALA A 20 38.91 36.29 -57.96
C ALA A 20 37.52 35.85 -58.45
N TYR A 21 37.39 35.45 -59.72
CA TYR A 21 36.15 34.93 -60.28
C TYR A 21 35.74 33.60 -59.64
N PHE A 22 36.65 32.63 -59.51
CA PHE A 22 36.35 31.34 -58.87
C PHE A 22 36.08 31.50 -57.37
N ALA A 23 36.83 32.37 -56.67
CA ALA A 23 36.56 32.68 -55.27
C ALA A 23 35.19 33.34 -55.11
N MET A 24 34.81 34.28 -55.99
CA MET A 24 33.47 34.85 -56.00
C MET A 24 32.40 33.84 -56.41
N GLN A 25 32.68 32.89 -57.30
CA GLN A 25 31.72 31.84 -57.67
C GLN A 25 31.51 30.82 -56.53
N VAL A 26 32.55 30.52 -55.75
CA VAL A 26 32.42 29.70 -54.53
C VAL A 26 31.67 30.46 -53.43
N TYR A 27 31.90 31.78 -53.33
CA TYR A 27 31.33 32.63 -52.29
C TYR A 27 29.88 33.08 -52.58
N TYR A 28 29.56 33.40 -53.84
CA TYR A 28 28.28 33.93 -54.33
C TYR A 28 27.49 32.96 -55.23
N GLY A 29 28.13 31.91 -55.75
CA GLY A 29 27.52 30.95 -56.67
C GLY A 29 27.36 31.43 -58.09
N GLU A 30 27.13 30.46 -58.98
CA GLU A 30 26.64 30.72 -60.31
C GLU A 30 25.17 31.20 -60.21
N LYS A 31 24.92 32.48 -60.52
CA LYS A 31 23.58 33.09 -60.56
C LYS A 31 22.78 32.99 -59.24
N GLY A 32 23.35 33.40 -58.11
CA GLY A 32 22.62 33.49 -56.84
C GLY A 32 22.26 32.15 -56.19
N LYS A 33 22.76 31.03 -56.75
CA LYS A 33 22.67 29.67 -56.18
C LYS A 33 23.93 29.29 -55.38
N GLY A 34 24.60 30.30 -54.82
CA GLY A 34 25.86 30.17 -54.10
C GLY A 34 25.69 29.52 -52.75
N ASN A 35 25.87 28.21 -52.76
CA ASN A 35 25.82 27.37 -51.57
C ASN A 35 26.89 27.74 -50.53
N GLY A 36 27.92 28.54 -50.80
CA GLY A 36 28.99 28.83 -49.83
C GLY A 36 28.49 29.51 -48.55
N ARG A 37 27.96 30.74 -48.66
CA ARG A 37 27.40 31.46 -47.49
C ARG A 37 26.19 30.75 -46.90
N GLN A 38 25.30 30.22 -47.74
CA GLN A 38 24.10 29.52 -47.28
C GLN A 38 24.44 28.19 -46.59
N ALA A 39 25.43 27.43 -47.05
CA ALA A 39 25.88 26.20 -46.40
C ALA A 39 26.65 26.49 -45.11
N ILE A 40 27.48 27.54 -45.06
CA ILE A 40 28.14 27.96 -43.80
C ILE A 40 27.08 28.41 -42.79
N THR A 41 26.09 29.21 -43.23
CA THR A 41 24.97 29.66 -42.39
C THR A 41 24.13 28.48 -41.94
N ALA A 42 23.80 27.53 -42.82
CA ALA A 42 23.06 26.32 -42.49
C ALA A 42 23.84 25.37 -41.58
N ALA A 43 25.17 25.25 -41.76
CA ALA A 43 26.03 24.48 -40.87
C ALA A 43 26.13 25.13 -39.48
N GLY A 44 26.29 26.45 -39.43
CA GLY A 44 26.26 27.22 -38.18
C GLY A 44 24.92 27.10 -37.47
N LEU A 45 23.82 27.18 -38.20
CA LEU A 45 22.47 27.00 -37.66
C LEU A 45 22.27 25.57 -37.12
N ARG A 46 22.68 24.53 -37.87
CA ARG A 46 22.62 23.14 -37.40
C ARG A 46 23.45 22.91 -36.15
N HIS A 47 24.61 23.56 -36.06
CA HIS A 47 25.48 23.47 -34.88
C HIS A 47 24.82 24.14 -33.66
N ILE A 48 24.26 25.34 -33.83
CA ILE A 48 23.54 26.04 -32.75
C ILE A 48 22.31 25.23 -32.33
N LEU A 49 21.51 24.75 -33.29
CA LEU A 49 20.38 23.86 -33.03
C LEU A 49 20.79 22.62 -32.23
N LEU A 50 21.92 22.01 -32.56
CA LEU A 50 22.40 20.83 -31.84
C LEU A 50 22.82 21.16 -30.40
N ILE A 51 23.44 22.31 -30.16
CA ILE A 51 23.92 22.70 -28.83
C ILE A 51 22.80 23.26 -27.95
N ASP A 52 22.08 24.25 -28.46
CA ASP A 52 21.12 25.08 -27.73
C ASP A 52 19.66 24.66 -27.94
N GLY A 53 19.39 23.83 -28.95
CA GLY A 53 18.06 23.32 -29.28
C GLY A 53 17.25 24.24 -30.19
N LEU A 54 15.99 23.87 -30.38
CA LEU A 54 14.98 24.73 -30.97
C LEU A 54 14.66 25.93 -30.06
N PRO A 55 14.15 27.05 -30.61
CA PRO A 55 13.62 28.14 -29.81
C PRO A 55 12.46 27.66 -28.95
N PHE A 56 12.24 28.33 -27.82
CA PHE A 56 11.26 27.88 -26.84
C PHE A 56 9.81 27.96 -27.36
N GLY A 57 9.42 29.03 -28.07
CA GLY A 57 8.09 29.16 -28.69
C GLY A 57 7.10 30.07 -27.97
N ASN A 58 7.57 30.97 -27.09
CA ASN A 58 6.76 31.90 -26.29
C ASN A 58 6.81 33.36 -26.76
N GLN A 59 7.43 33.64 -27.90
CA GLN A 59 7.58 34.98 -28.44
C GLN A 59 6.40 35.35 -29.35
N LYS A 60 6.10 36.65 -29.43
CA LYS A 60 5.04 37.16 -30.31
C LYS A 60 5.42 36.86 -31.77
N GLY A 61 4.63 36.02 -32.44
CA GLY A 61 4.87 35.58 -33.82
C GLY A 61 5.35 34.13 -33.94
N ASP A 62 5.57 33.43 -32.83
CA ASP A 62 5.84 32.00 -32.85
C ASP A 62 4.60 31.21 -33.29
N VAL A 63 4.81 30.20 -34.13
CA VAL A 63 3.74 29.35 -34.66
C VAL A 63 3.58 28.14 -33.76
N ALA A 64 2.33 27.78 -33.44
CA ALA A 64 2.04 26.60 -32.62
C ALA A 64 2.32 25.29 -33.36
N ASP A 65 2.14 25.29 -34.69
CA ASP A 65 2.25 24.11 -35.55
C ASP A 65 3.07 24.42 -36.80
N MET A 66 3.63 23.37 -37.42
CA MET A 66 4.25 23.50 -38.73
C MET A 66 3.21 23.97 -39.77
N PRO A 67 3.56 24.90 -40.67
CA PRO A 67 2.63 25.38 -41.68
C PRO A 67 2.10 24.24 -42.56
N ALA A 68 0.77 24.23 -42.73
CA ALA A 68 0.06 23.29 -43.58
C ALA A 68 0.34 23.60 -45.06
N GLY A 69 0.81 22.59 -45.80
CA GLY A 69 1.17 22.74 -47.21
C GLY A 69 2.34 21.82 -47.59
N ASN A 70 2.32 21.33 -48.83
CA ASN A 70 3.41 20.50 -49.38
C ASN A 70 4.58 21.32 -49.94
N ASP A 71 4.52 22.66 -49.80
CA ASP A 71 5.59 23.53 -50.27
C ASP A 71 6.79 23.45 -49.31
N PRO A 72 7.94 22.92 -49.77
CA PRO A 72 9.13 22.71 -48.94
C PRO A 72 9.82 24.02 -48.54
N ASP A 73 9.54 25.11 -49.24
CA ASP A 73 10.21 26.39 -49.10
C ASP A 73 9.42 27.39 -48.22
N ILE A 74 8.31 26.94 -47.62
CA ILE A 74 7.57 27.75 -46.64
C ILE A 74 8.51 28.11 -45.48
N GLU A 75 8.59 29.41 -45.21
CA GLU A 75 9.35 29.98 -44.12
C GLU A 75 8.60 29.83 -42.78
N VAL A 76 9.28 29.24 -41.80
CA VAL A 76 8.81 29.09 -40.42
C VAL A 76 9.50 30.14 -39.56
N PRO A 77 8.76 30.96 -38.79
CA PRO A 77 9.33 31.83 -37.77
C PRO A 77 10.29 31.08 -36.85
N PHE A 78 11.54 31.51 -36.83
CA PHE A 78 12.63 30.85 -36.15
C PHE A 78 13.67 31.88 -35.73
N GLN A 79 13.56 32.38 -34.50
CA GLN A 79 14.43 33.43 -33.99
C GLN A 79 15.63 32.85 -33.23
N VAL A 80 16.80 32.83 -33.87
CA VAL A 80 18.05 32.40 -33.23
C VAL A 80 19.18 33.36 -33.56
N THR A 81 19.95 33.71 -32.54
CA THR A 81 21.15 34.56 -32.68
C THR A 81 22.33 33.68 -33.05
N MET A 82 22.91 33.91 -34.22
CA MET A 82 24.10 33.23 -34.71
C MET A 82 25.38 34.00 -34.38
N ALA A 83 26.53 33.38 -34.64
CA ALA A 83 27.83 34.01 -34.48
C ALA A 83 27.91 35.34 -35.27
N GLY A 84 28.51 36.37 -34.67
CA GLY A 84 28.60 37.71 -35.27
C GLY A 84 27.34 38.56 -35.11
N SER A 85 26.46 38.25 -34.15
CA SER A 85 25.22 38.99 -33.85
C SER A 85 24.17 38.98 -34.97
N PHE A 86 24.34 38.13 -35.99
CA PHE A 86 23.31 37.91 -37.00
C PHE A 86 22.15 37.15 -36.40
N ARG A 87 20.92 37.63 -36.62
CA ARG A 87 19.69 36.94 -36.21
C ARG A 87 19.05 36.31 -37.44
N THR A 88 18.92 34.99 -37.42
CA THR A 88 18.02 34.30 -38.34
C THR A 88 16.62 34.46 -37.78
N THR A 89 15.68 34.93 -38.60
CA THR A 89 14.28 35.16 -38.20
C THR A 89 13.34 34.09 -38.74
N THR A 90 13.71 33.43 -39.83
CA THR A 90 12.94 32.37 -40.47
C THR A 90 13.84 31.23 -40.92
N VAL A 91 13.28 30.02 -40.95
CA VAL A 91 13.93 28.81 -41.45
C VAL A 91 12.96 28.06 -42.36
N SER A 92 13.45 27.47 -43.44
CA SER A 92 12.59 26.70 -44.36
C SER A 92 12.11 25.40 -43.72
N LYS A 93 10.87 25.02 -44.02
CA LYS A 93 10.27 23.74 -43.61
C LYS A 93 11.16 22.54 -43.96
N LYS A 94 11.73 22.52 -45.16
CA LYS A 94 12.66 21.48 -45.61
C LYS A 94 13.89 21.33 -44.71
N LEU A 95 14.42 22.42 -44.15
CA LEU A 95 15.58 22.34 -43.26
C LEU A 95 15.20 21.65 -41.95
N LEU A 96 14.07 22.00 -41.35
CA LEU A 96 13.56 21.38 -40.12
C LEU A 96 13.24 19.90 -40.35
N GLU A 97 12.56 19.57 -41.45
CA GLU A 97 12.29 18.16 -41.81
C GLU A 97 13.58 17.37 -42.01
N SER A 98 14.57 17.94 -42.70
CA SER A 98 15.88 17.31 -42.86
C SER A 98 16.63 17.16 -41.54
N TYR A 99 16.45 18.08 -40.60
CA TYR A 99 17.05 18.01 -39.27
C TYR A 99 16.44 16.84 -38.47
N PHE A 100 15.10 16.75 -38.42
CA PHE A 100 14.41 15.70 -37.67
C PHE A 100 14.48 14.30 -38.28
N LYS A 101 14.85 14.15 -39.57
CA LYS A 101 15.09 12.83 -40.19
C LYS A 101 16.13 11.98 -39.45
N ALA A 102 17.10 12.61 -38.78
CA ALA A 102 18.14 11.91 -38.02
C ALA A 102 17.63 11.37 -36.66
N ALA A 103 16.52 11.89 -36.14
CA ALA A 103 15.95 11.49 -34.86
C ALA A 103 14.40 11.51 -34.91
N PRO A 104 13.77 10.48 -35.50
CA PRO A 104 12.32 10.41 -35.62
C PRO A 104 11.60 10.31 -34.26
N GLY A 105 12.26 9.75 -33.24
CA GLY A 105 11.74 9.64 -31.87
C GLY A 105 10.96 8.36 -31.56
N GLY A 106 11.08 7.33 -32.39
CA GLY A 106 10.34 6.07 -32.26
C GLY A 106 8.86 6.15 -32.63
N GLU A 107 8.21 4.99 -32.70
CA GLU A 107 6.81 4.86 -33.13
C GLU A 107 5.83 5.51 -32.14
N VAL A 108 6.09 5.35 -30.84
CA VAL A 108 5.18 5.78 -29.76
C VAL A 108 5.13 7.30 -29.65
N LEU A 109 6.24 7.94 -29.26
CA LEU A 109 6.29 9.38 -28.98
C LEU A 109 6.88 10.21 -30.13
N GLY A 110 7.54 9.61 -31.12
CA GLY A 110 8.16 10.31 -32.24
C GLY A 110 7.17 10.96 -33.20
N GLY A 111 7.63 11.56 -34.30
CA GLY A 111 6.72 12.22 -35.25
C GLY A 111 7.40 13.15 -36.24
N GLY A 112 6.61 14.00 -36.89
CA GLY A 112 7.10 15.01 -37.84
C GLY A 112 7.98 16.09 -37.19
N ALA A 113 8.54 16.96 -38.02
CA ALA A 113 9.29 18.12 -37.56
C ALA A 113 8.39 19.10 -36.77
N VAL A 114 8.98 19.84 -35.85
CA VAL A 114 8.30 20.85 -35.04
C VAL A 114 9.00 22.22 -35.16
N PRO A 115 8.24 23.34 -35.04
CA PRO A 115 8.80 24.68 -35.18
C PRO A 115 9.57 25.16 -33.94
N ASN A 116 9.17 24.72 -32.74
CA ASN A 116 9.73 25.13 -31.46
C ASN A 116 9.53 24.05 -30.39
N GLN A 117 10.11 24.26 -29.20
CA GLN A 117 10.03 23.29 -28.10
C GLN A 117 8.61 23.12 -27.53
N LEU A 118 7.85 24.21 -27.39
CA LEU A 118 6.46 24.13 -26.90
C LEU A 118 5.55 23.34 -27.86
N ALA A 119 5.76 23.46 -29.17
CA ALA A 119 5.05 22.67 -30.17
C ALA A 119 5.34 21.17 -30.00
N GLU A 120 6.59 20.79 -29.69
CA GLU A 120 6.92 19.40 -29.37
C GLU A 120 6.18 18.93 -28.11
N VAL A 121 6.15 19.72 -27.04
CA VAL A 121 5.43 19.36 -25.81
C VAL A 121 3.94 19.16 -26.08
N LYS A 122 3.30 20.08 -26.82
CA LYS A 122 1.88 19.96 -27.20
C LYS A 122 1.61 18.72 -28.05
N ARG A 123 2.48 18.44 -29.02
CA ARG A 123 2.41 17.25 -29.87
C ARG A 123 2.54 15.96 -29.05
N VAL A 124 3.48 15.92 -28.12
CA VAL A 124 3.71 14.77 -27.22
C VAL A 124 2.53 14.59 -26.26
N LYS A 125 2.01 15.69 -25.70
CA LYS A 125 0.80 15.66 -24.87
C LYS A 125 -0.37 15.06 -25.64
N ALA A 126 -0.64 15.54 -26.86
CA ALA A 126 -1.72 15.02 -27.70
C ALA A 126 -1.56 13.52 -28.00
N LYS A 127 -0.32 13.04 -28.22
CA LYS A 127 -0.04 11.61 -28.37
C LYS A 127 -0.31 10.81 -27.10
N ILE A 128 0.12 11.32 -25.95
CA ILE A 128 -0.12 10.71 -24.65
C ILE A 128 -1.63 10.64 -24.37
N ASP A 129 -2.36 11.74 -24.59
CA ASP A 129 -3.81 11.79 -24.45
C ASP A 129 -4.49 10.76 -25.38
N GLY A 130 -4.01 10.64 -26.63
CA GLY A 130 -4.46 9.61 -27.58
C GLY A 130 -4.23 8.19 -27.08
N LEU A 131 -3.02 7.89 -26.59
CA LEU A 131 -2.68 6.57 -26.01
C LEU A 131 -3.50 6.26 -24.75
N LEU A 132 -3.79 7.27 -23.92
CA LEU A 132 -4.63 7.11 -22.74
C LEU A 132 -6.10 6.88 -23.12
N ALA A 133 -6.58 7.53 -24.19
CA ALA A 133 -7.92 7.35 -24.72
C ALA A 133 -8.12 5.98 -25.39
N GLU A 134 -7.12 5.50 -26.15
CA GLU A 134 -7.12 4.14 -26.74
C GLU A 134 -7.20 3.03 -25.68
N ASN A 135 -6.71 3.31 -24.46
CA ASN A 135 -6.70 2.38 -23.34
C ASN A 135 -7.74 2.74 -22.26
N ALA A 136 -8.77 3.53 -22.59
CA ALA A 136 -9.78 3.99 -21.63
C ALA A 136 -10.49 2.83 -20.91
N ASP A 137 -10.79 1.75 -21.63
CA ASP A 137 -11.50 0.58 -21.09
C ASP A 137 -10.58 -0.43 -20.37
N LYS A 138 -9.27 -0.16 -20.31
CA LYS A 138 -8.26 -1.09 -19.79
C LYS A 138 -7.41 -0.44 -18.69
N PRO A 139 -7.91 -0.41 -17.45
CA PRO A 139 -7.26 0.31 -16.35
C PRO A 139 -5.85 -0.21 -16.05
N ASP A 140 -5.59 -1.51 -16.17
CA ASP A 140 -4.25 -2.08 -15.94
C ASP A 140 -3.23 -1.70 -17.03
N GLU A 141 -3.66 -1.57 -18.29
CA GLU A 141 -2.78 -1.09 -19.39
C GLU A 141 -2.49 0.42 -19.21
N LYS A 142 -3.51 1.21 -18.87
CA LYS A 142 -3.38 2.63 -18.57
C LYS A 142 -2.45 2.88 -17.37
N LEU A 143 -2.58 2.07 -16.31
CA LEU A 143 -1.69 2.13 -15.15
C LEU A 143 -0.23 1.85 -15.52
N LYS A 144 0.04 0.86 -16.38
CA LYS A 144 1.40 0.56 -16.86
C LYS A 144 2.00 1.73 -17.64
N LEU A 145 1.23 2.35 -18.53
CA LEU A 145 1.68 3.53 -19.30
C LEU A 145 2.01 4.70 -18.38
N LEU A 146 1.08 5.07 -17.48
CA LEU A 146 1.29 6.16 -16.53
C LEU A 146 2.46 5.89 -15.58
N THR A 147 2.63 4.64 -15.13
CA THR A 147 3.79 4.23 -14.32
C THR A 147 5.09 4.45 -15.09
N GLY A 148 5.15 4.02 -16.35
CA GLY A 148 6.34 4.19 -17.19
C GLY A 148 6.73 5.66 -17.37
N TRP A 149 5.75 6.54 -17.54
CA TRP A 149 5.98 7.97 -17.77
C TRP A 149 6.27 8.77 -16.49
N LEU A 150 5.66 8.40 -15.36
CA LEU A 150 5.76 9.16 -14.12
C LEU A 150 6.86 8.69 -13.18
N LEU A 151 7.31 7.43 -13.25
CA LEU A 151 8.24 6.87 -12.26
C LEU A 151 9.60 7.60 -12.20
N PHE A 152 10.05 8.15 -13.33
CA PHE A 152 11.34 8.86 -13.44
C PHE A 152 11.22 10.38 -13.35
N GLN A 153 10.01 10.91 -13.25
CA GLN A 153 9.77 12.36 -13.14
C GLN A 153 9.84 12.99 -11.73
N PRO A 154 9.83 12.25 -10.59
CA PRO A 154 9.94 12.89 -9.28
C PRO A 154 11.23 13.69 -9.15
N GLU A 155 11.12 14.87 -8.55
CA GLU A 155 12.29 15.69 -8.22
C GLU A 155 12.76 15.44 -6.79
N VAL A 156 11.84 15.00 -5.91
CA VAL A 156 12.10 14.67 -4.51
C VAL A 156 11.55 13.30 -4.16
N TYR A 157 12.04 12.77 -3.03
CA TYR A 157 11.65 11.48 -2.49
C TYR A 157 10.16 11.40 -2.14
N GLU A 158 9.58 12.45 -1.56
CA GLU A 158 8.15 12.50 -1.20
C GLU A 158 7.26 12.36 -2.42
N ASP A 159 7.58 13.08 -3.50
CA ASP A 159 6.86 12.97 -4.78
C ASP A 159 6.93 11.53 -5.31
N ARG A 160 8.11 10.90 -5.21
CA ARG A 160 8.29 9.51 -5.64
C ARG A 160 7.46 8.55 -4.80
N GLN A 161 7.42 8.73 -3.48
CA GLN A 161 6.57 7.94 -2.60
C GLN A 161 5.09 8.17 -2.90
N ALA A 162 4.67 9.41 -3.14
CA ALA A 162 3.28 9.73 -3.48
C ALA A 162 2.86 9.04 -4.78
N ILE A 163 3.70 9.07 -5.82
CA ILE A 163 3.45 8.35 -7.08
C ILE A 163 3.43 6.83 -6.85
N GLN A 164 4.39 6.28 -6.09
CA GLN A 164 4.41 4.85 -5.77
C GLN A 164 3.17 4.40 -5.00
N LYS A 165 2.67 5.23 -4.07
CA LYS A 165 1.43 4.99 -3.35
C LYS A 165 0.23 5.00 -4.30
N LEU A 166 0.12 5.99 -5.18
CA LEU A 166 -0.95 6.03 -6.19
C LEU A 166 -0.91 4.81 -7.13
N ILE A 167 0.29 4.31 -7.46
CA ILE A 167 0.46 3.08 -8.25
C ILE A 167 -0.01 1.85 -7.45
N ALA A 168 0.38 1.75 -6.17
CA ALA A 168 -0.03 0.64 -5.30
C ALA A 168 -1.56 0.62 -5.08
N ASP A 169 -2.16 1.81 -4.93
CA ASP A 169 -3.60 2.02 -4.78
C ASP A 169 -4.36 1.89 -6.11
N LYS A 170 -3.65 1.69 -7.24
CA LYS A 170 -4.19 1.66 -8.61
C LYS A 170 -5.05 2.89 -8.97
N ASN A 171 -4.72 4.06 -8.43
CA ASN A 171 -5.47 5.29 -8.65
C ASN A 171 -5.06 5.96 -9.97
N VAL A 172 -5.62 5.45 -11.07
CA VAL A 172 -5.31 5.87 -12.44
C VAL A 172 -5.67 7.34 -12.70
N GLU A 173 -6.80 7.82 -12.16
CA GLU A 173 -7.27 9.20 -12.36
C GLU A 173 -6.32 10.22 -11.72
N ALA A 174 -5.84 9.95 -10.50
CA ALA A 174 -4.89 10.82 -9.84
C ALA A 174 -3.54 10.87 -10.55
N LEU A 175 -3.07 9.73 -11.07
CA LEU A 175 -1.84 9.65 -11.86
C LEU A 175 -1.96 10.42 -13.19
N GLU A 176 -3.08 10.26 -13.90
CA GLU A 176 -3.36 10.99 -15.13
C GLU A 176 -3.45 12.50 -14.88
N LYS A 177 -4.14 12.92 -13.81
CA LYS A 177 -4.19 14.32 -13.40
C LYS A 177 -2.78 14.87 -13.12
N LEU A 178 -1.96 14.13 -12.36
CA LEU A 178 -0.60 14.55 -12.04
C LEU A 178 0.26 14.73 -13.30
N LEU A 179 0.14 13.82 -14.27
CA LEU A 179 0.84 13.96 -15.56
C LEU A 179 0.35 15.19 -16.33
N ASN A 180 -0.97 15.39 -16.40
CA ASN A 180 -1.57 16.55 -17.07
C ASN A 180 -1.17 17.87 -16.41
N ASP A 181 -1.10 17.92 -15.08
CA ASP A 181 -0.66 19.10 -14.33
C ASP A 181 0.81 19.44 -14.65
N LYS A 182 1.68 18.43 -14.81
CA LYS A 182 3.07 18.64 -15.25
C LYS A 182 3.16 19.21 -16.67
N PHE A 183 2.33 18.71 -17.60
CA PHE A 183 2.25 19.29 -18.96
C PHE A 183 1.70 20.73 -18.94
N ALA A 184 0.63 20.98 -18.18
CA ALA A 184 0.01 22.30 -18.06
C ALA A 184 0.99 23.33 -17.50
N THR A 185 1.78 22.95 -16.50
CA THR A 185 2.83 23.81 -15.91
C THR A 185 3.86 24.30 -16.94
N VAL A 186 4.13 23.51 -17.97
CA VAL A 186 5.08 23.86 -19.04
C VAL A 186 4.42 24.65 -20.16
N ILE A 187 3.17 24.30 -20.50
CA ILE A 187 2.43 24.90 -21.63
C ILE A 187 1.89 26.29 -21.27
N ASP A 188 1.31 26.46 -20.08
CA ASP A 188 0.59 27.67 -19.68
C ASP A 188 1.40 28.49 -18.66
N PRO A 189 1.96 29.66 -19.05
CA PRO A 189 2.71 30.52 -18.12
C PRO A 189 1.86 31.17 -17.01
N SER A 190 0.52 31.15 -17.15
CA SER A 190 -0.38 32.05 -16.42
C SER A 190 -1.23 31.38 -15.35
N LYS A 191 -0.90 30.16 -14.93
CA LYS A 191 -1.60 29.52 -13.80
C LYS A 191 -0.73 29.59 -12.54
N PRO A 192 -0.76 30.71 -11.78
CA PRO A 192 -0.26 30.66 -10.41
C PRO A 192 -1.11 29.64 -9.65
N ALA A 193 -0.47 28.78 -8.85
CA ALA A 193 -1.19 28.18 -7.73
C ALA A 193 -1.70 29.32 -6.84
N ASP A 194 -2.94 29.22 -6.35
CA ASP A 194 -3.62 30.23 -5.53
C ASP A 194 -2.67 30.80 -4.45
N ASP A 195 -2.28 32.05 -4.65
CA ASP A 195 -1.26 32.74 -3.87
C ASP A 195 -1.93 33.39 -2.65
N THR A 196 -2.19 32.57 -1.63
CA THR A 196 -2.32 33.05 -0.26
C THR A 196 -1.43 32.21 0.64
N GLN A 197 -0.13 32.54 0.67
CA GLN A 197 0.72 32.59 1.88
C GLN A 197 2.22 32.49 1.55
N SER A 198 2.78 33.51 0.89
CA SER A 198 4.23 33.61 0.73
C SER A 198 4.76 34.89 1.38
N SER A 199 5.05 34.85 2.69
CA SER A 199 6.09 35.74 3.24
C SER A 199 6.74 35.25 4.54
N LYS A 200 8.06 35.49 4.59
CA LYS A 200 9.02 35.38 5.68
C LYS A 200 9.56 33.98 6.01
N ILE A 201 10.79 33.77 5.55
CA ILE A 201 11.75 32.78 6.07
C ILE A 201 12.49 33.48 7.22
N VAL A 202 12.37 32.92 8.43
CA VAL A 202 13.19 33.29 9.60
C VAL A 202 14.18 32.15 9.85
N GLU A 203 15.39 32.51 10.24
CA GLU A 203 16.54 31.61 10.44
C GLU A 203 16.37 30.61 11.61
N ALA A 204 17.02 29.46 11.40
CA ALA A 204 17.54 28.42 12.29
C ALA A 204 16.84 28.08 13.63
N ASP A 205 16.30 26.85 13.72
CA ASP A 205 16.82 25.81 14.64
C ASP A 205 16.22 24.43 14.28
N ALA A 206 17.04 23.38 14.36
CA ALA A 206 16.89 22.12 13.61
C ALA A 206 16.19 20.96 14.36
N THR A 207 15.29 21.22 15.31
CA THR A 207 14.73 20.16 16.19
C THR A 207 13.21 19.94 16.12
N ASP A 208 12.46 20.74 15.35
CA ASP A 208 11.00 20.58 15.22
C ASP A 208 10.59 19.95 13.88
N VAL A 209 10.08 18.71 13.91
CA VAL A 209 9.47 18.02 12.76
C VAL A 209 8.35 18.85 12.12
N ALA A 210 7.62 19.64 12.91
CA ALA A 210 6.59 20.56 12.41
C ALA A 210 7.17 21.70 11.57
N LYS A 211 8.32 22.28 11.96
CA LYS A 211 9.00 23.33 11.19
C LYS A 211 9.69 22.77 9.94
N LEU A 212 10.13 21.51 9.99
CA LEU A 212 10.62 20.80 8.81
C LEU A 212 9.48 20.60 7.80
N ASN A 213 8.30 20.18 8.26
CA ASN A 213 7.12 20.03 7.41
C ASN A 213 6.64 21.37 6.83
N ASP A 214 6.69 22.47 7.59
CA ASP A 214 6.37 23.81 7.08
C ASP A 214 7.43 24.32 6.09
N LYS A 215 8.71 23.98 6.26
CA LYS A 215 9.74 24.26 5.26
C LYS A 215 9.54 23.45 3.99
N ILE A 216 9.20 22.16 4.12
CA ILE A 216 8.87 21.31 2.96
C ILE A 216 7.66 21.89 2.22
N LYS A 217 6.59 22.26 2.94
CA LYS A 217 5.42 22.93 2.34
C LYS A 217 5.77 24.25 1.66
N LYS A 218 6.55 25.13 2.29
CA LYS A 218 6.98 26.40 1.67
C LYS A 218 7.90 26.19 0.46
N VAL A 219 8.75 25.16 0.49
CA VAL A 219 9.58 24.78 -0.67
C VAL A 219 8.68 24.23 -1.78
N ASP A 220 7.70 23.40 -1.46
CA ASP A 220 6.73 22.89 -2.42
C ASP A 220 5.87 24.03 -3.00
N GLU A 221 5.35 24.93 -2.18
CA GLU A 221 4.62 26.13 -2.61
C GLU A 221 5.47 27.05 -3.50
N SER A 222 6.75 27.24 -3.17
CA SER A 222 7.68 27.99 -4.02
C SER A 222 7.94 27.33 -5.39
N ARG A 223 7.77 26.00 -5.50
CA ARG A 223 7.83 25.29 -6.78
C ARG A 223 6.55 25.45 -7.60
N PHE A 224 5.47 26.01 -7.06
CA PHE A 224 4.23 26.25 -7.79
C PHE A 224 3.93 27.74 -8.00
N GLY A 225 4.86 28.64 -7.64
CA GLY A 225 4.80 30.08 -7.94
C GLY A 225 5.00 30.40 -9.43
N PRO A 226 4.85 31.68 -9.85
CA PRO A 226 5.06 32.11 -11.22
C PRO A 226 6.50 31.76 -11.67
N ILE A 227 6.57 30.83 -12.61
CA ILE A 227 7.82 30.20 -13.03
C ILE A 227 8.58 31.14 -13.96
N GLU A 228 9.84 31.41 -13.63
CA GLU A 228 10.74 32.13 -14.53
C GLU A 228 10.90 31.37 -15.85
N GLU A 229 11.06 32.05 -16.98
CA GLU A 229 11.20 31.41 -18.29
C GLU A 229 12.31 30.35 -18.33
N THR A 230 13.42 30.62 -17.64
CA THR A 230 14.54 29.69 -17.46
C THR A 230 14.11 28.40 -16.76
N GLU A 231 13.34 28.52 -15.67
CA GLU A 231 12.86 27.39 -14.90
C GLU A 231 11.80 26.59 -15.66
N ARG A 232 10.90 27.26 -16.39
CA ARG A 232 9.91 26.61 -17.25
C ARG A 232 10.60 25.79 -18.33
N HIS A 233 11.68 26.31 -18.90
CA HIS A 233 12.50 25.58 -19.85
C HIS A 233 13.13 24.35 -19.19
N ASN A 234 13.72 24.46 -18.01
CA ASN A 234 14.29 23.31 -17.29
C ASN A 234 13.24 22.23 -16.99
N ARG A 235 12.02 22.62 -16.60
CA ARG A 235 10.90 21.69 -16.40
C ARG A 235 10.45 21.02 -17.69
N LEU A 236 10.43 21.75 -18.80
CA LEU A 236 10.18 21.17 -20.12
C LEU A 236 11.19 20.08 -20.44
N VAL A 237 12.48 20.37 -20.26
CA VAL A 237 13.54 19.39 -20.52
C VAL A 237 13.37 18.18 -19.62
N HIS A 238 13.21 18.42 -18.32
CA HIS A 238 13.01 17.37 -17.32
C HIS A 238 11.82 16.48 -17.68
N LEU A 239 10.71 17.07 -18.09
CA LEU A 239 9.53 16.33 -18.56
C LEU A 239 9.88 15.45 -19.76
N LEU A 240 10.38 16.03 -20.86
CA LEU A 240 10.60 15.31 -22.11
C LEU A 240 11.66 14.21 -21.99
N VAL A 241 12.76 14.46 -21.27
CA VAL A 241 13.84 13.48 -21.07
C VAL A 241 13.33 12.23 -20.34
N HIS A 242 12.45 12.39 -19.36
CA HIS A 242 12.02 11.28 -18.51
C HIS A 242 10.74 10.58 -18.96
N LEU A 243 10.14 10.99 -20.09
CA LEU A 243 8.97 10.32 -20.66
C LEU A 243 9.28 8.92 -21.21
N SER A 244 10.45 8.67 -21.77
CA SER A 244 10.79 7.35 -22.31
C SER A 244 12.29 7.11 -22.33
N PRO A 245 12.80 5.94 -21.88
CA PRO A 245 14.23 5.63 -21.91
C PRO A 245 14.74 5.22 -23.31
N ASN A 246 13.86 5.15 -24.33
CA ASN A 246 14.24 4.71 -25.68
C ASN A 246 15.31 5.64 -26.29
N GLU A 247 16.39 5.07 -26.82
CA GLU A 247 17.48 5.80 -27.47
C GLU A 247 17.00 6.73 -28.58
N GLU A 248 16.05 6.30 -29.42
CA GLU A 248 15.51 7.15 -30.50
C GLU A 248 14.78 8.37 -29.96
N TRP A 249 14.04 8.19 -28.86
CA TRP A 249 13.37 9.29 -28.17
C TRP A 249 14.38 10.25 -27.53
N GLN A 250 15.39 9.71 -26.84
CA GLN A 250 16.45 10.52 -26.23
C GLN A 250 17.21 11.35 -27.27
N LYS A 251 17.53 10.77 -28.44
CA LYS A 251 18.12 11.51 -29.58
C LYS A 251 17.23 12.65 -30.04
N ARG A 252 15.91 12.42 -30.15
CA ARG A 252 14.95 13.45 -30.55
C ARG A 252 14.88 14.56 -29.51
N VAL A 253 14.75 14.22 -28.23
CA VAL A 253 14.70 15.21 -27.14
C VAL A 253 15.99 16.04 -27.12
N ALA A 254 17.15 15.41 -27.26
CA ALA A 254 18.44 16.11 -27.36
C ALA A 254 18.49 17.09 -28.55
N MET A 255 17.85 16.77 -29.69
CA MET A 255 17.76 17.67 -30.84
C MET A 255 16.73 18.80 -30.65
N VAL A 256 15.61 18.54 -29.96
CA VAL A 256 14.59 19.55 -29.68
C VAL A 256 15.09 20.57 -28.65
N VAL A 257 15.68 20.07 -27.57
CA VAL A 257 16.07 20.87 -26.40
C VAL A 257 17.51 21.37 -26.47
N GLY A 258 18.36 20.70 -27.25
CA GLY A 258 19.78 20.96 -27.33
C GLY A 258 20.59 20.11 -26.36
N LEU A 259 21.78 19.66 -26.81
CA LEU A 259 22.67 18.80 -26.04
C LEU A 259 23.08 19.40 -24.70
N ARG A 260 23.29 20.72 -24.63
CA ARG A 260 23.74 21.39 -23.40
C ARG A 260 22.70 21.25 -22.28
N ARG A 261 21.44 21.54 -22.62
CA ARG A 261 20.33 21.48 -21.65
C ARG A 261 19.92 20.04 -21.36
N PHE A 262 19.94 19.18 -22.37
CA PHE A 262 19.74 17.75 -22.21
C PHE A 262 20.73 17.14 -21.21
N ALA A 263 22.03 17.39 -21.38
CA ALA A 263 23.06 16.93 -20.46
C ALA A 263 22.87 17.51 -19.05
N SER A 264 22.56 18.81 -18.95
CA SER A 264 22.28 19.46 -17.67
C SER A 264 21.10 18.82 -16.93
N ALA A 265 20.02 18.46 -17.64
CA ALA A 265 18.86 17.83 -17.04
C ALA A 265 19.16 16.40 -16.57
N ILE A 266 19.95 15.64 -17.32
CA ILE A 266 20.40 14.29 -16.90
C ILE A 266 21.28 14.38 -15.65
N ILE A 267 22.23 15.32 -15.61
CA ILE A 267 23.10 15.52 -14.44
C ILE A 267 22.25 15.90 -13.22
N ALA A 268 21.35 16.89 -13.36
CA ALA A 268 20.45 17.29 -12.29
C ALA A 268 19.58 16.13 -11.80
N GLN A 269 19.11 15.26 -12.70
CA GLN A 269 18.35 14.08 -12.30
C GLN A 269 19.21 13.04 -11.58
N ALA A 270 20.42 12.78 -12.05
CA ALA A 270 21.34 11.87 -11.38
C ALA A 270 21.65 12.34 -9.95
N GLU A 271 21.85 13.65 -9.76
CA GLU A 271 22.02 14.26 -8.43
C GLU A 271 20.77 14.09 -7.56
N ARG A 272 19.57 14.37 -8.10
CA ARG A 272 18.31 14.16 -7.38
C ARG A 272 18.13 12.70 -6.94
N PHE A 273 18.42 11.74 -7.82
CA PHE A 273 18.37 10.32 -7.47
C PHE A 273 19.43 9.93 -6.44
N ALA A 274 20.63 10.51 -6.50
CA ALA A 274 21.65 10.30 -5.46
C ALA A 274 21.15 10.81 -4.09
N THR A 275 20.55 12.01 -4.05
CA THR A 275 19.94 12.56 -2.82
C THR A 275 18.80 11.69 -2.30
N MET A 276 17.91 11.21 -3.17
CA MET A 276 16.82 10.29 -2.78
C MET A 276 17.37 8.97 -2.23
N ALA A 277 18.37 8.40 -2.89
CA ALA A 277 18.99 7.15 -2.45
C ALA A 277 19.67 7.31 -1.09
N GLU A 278 20.36 8.43 -0.88
CA GLU A 278 21.01 8.73 0.40
C GLU A 278 19.99 8.91 1.52
N ARG A 279 18.87 9.57 1.24
CA ARG A 279 17.77 9.67 2.20
C ARG A 279 17.22 8.31 2.60
N ILE A 280 17.02 7.39 1.65
CA ILE A 280 16.58 6.02 1.96
C ILE A 280 17.61 5.31 2.85
N ARG A 281 18.92 5.45 2.56
CA ARG A 281 19.98 4.86 3.37
C ARG A 281 19.97 5.38 4.81
N LEU A 282 19.70 6.67 5.01
CA LEU A 282 19.62 7.26 6.34
C LEU A 282 18.38 6.80 7.14
N ILE A 283 17.25 6.59 6.47
CA ILE A 283 15.99 6.18 7.14
C ILE A 283 15.95 4.66 7.38
N MET A 284 16.62 3.85 6.55
CA MET A 284 16.57 2.39 6.64
C MET A 284 16.92 1.81 8.01
N PRO A 285 17.99 2.25 8.72
CA PRO A 285 18.28 1.77 10.08
C PRO A 285 17.18 2.09 11.08
N VAL A 286 16.51 3.24 10.95
CA VAL A 286 15.39 3.64 11.82
C VAL A 286 14.22 2.68 11.61
N HIS A 287 13.81 2.44 10.36
CA HIS A 287 12.76 1.47 10.05
C HIS A 287 13.11 0.05 10.48
N GLN A 288 14.37 -0.36 10.36
CA GLN A 288 14.82 -1.66 10.83
C GLN A 288 14.71 -1.79 12.35
N ALA A 289 15.09 -0.74 13.10
CA ALA A 289 14.95 -0.71 14.55
C ALA A 289 13.47 -0.74 14.98
N ASP A 290 12.61 0.04 14.31
CA ASP A 290 11.16 0.06 14.54
C ASP A 290 10.55 -1.32 14.29
N TYR A 291 10.88 -1.95 13.16
CA TYR A 291 10.43 -3.30 12.84
C TYR A 291 10.86 -4.32 13.89
N GLN A 292 12.14 -4.32 14.28
CA GLN A 292 12.65 -5.22 15.31
C GLN A 292 11.98 -5.00 16.66
N SER A 293 11.63 -3.75 17.01
CA SER A 293 10.91 -3.45 18.24
C SER A 293 9.48 -3.99 18.20
N ALA A 294 8.77 -3.84 17.07
CA ALA A 294 7.43 -4.34 16.86
C ALA A 294 7.41 -5.88 16.87
N GLU A 295 8.38 -6.53 16.23
CA GLU A 295 8.56 -7.98 16.22
C GLU A 295 8.77 -8.51 17.64
N ARG A 296 9.61 -7.88 18.45
CA ARG A 296 9.80 -8.24 19.88
C ARG A 296 8.51 -8.15 20.67
N ILE A 297 7.72 -7.09 20.47
CA ILE A 297 6.42 -6.93 21.14
C ILE A 297 5.45 -8.04 20.71
N GLN A 298 5.38 -8.34 19.41
CA GLN A 298 4.53 -9.41 18.89
C GLN A 298 4.92 -10.78 19.44
N LEU A 299 6.23 -11.05 19.55
CA LEU A 299 6.75 -12.28 20.13
C LEU A 299 6.37 -12.41 21.61
N LEU A 300 6.53 -11.34 22.41
CA LEU A 300 6.10 -11.32 23.81
C LEU A 300 4.59 -11.54 23.96
N LEU A 301 3.77 -10.92 23.10
CA LEU A 301 2.33 -11.14 23.08
C LEU A 301 1.96 -12.58 22.70
N ALA A 302 2.68 -13.19 21.75
CA ALA A 302 2.47 -14.57 21.35
C ALA A 302 2.82 -15.54 22.48
N ILE A 303 3.93 -15.32 23.17
CA ILE A 303 4.32 -16.09 24.38
C ILE A 303 3.23 -15.95 25.44
N GLY A 304 2.82 -14.72 25.80
CA GLY A 304 1.80 -14.51 26.82
C GLY A 304 0.44 -15.13 26.47
N ARG A 305 0.04 -15.12 25.19
CA ARG A 305 -1.17 -15.83 24.72
C ARG A 305 -1.05 -17.35 24.87
N THR A 306 0.14 -17.89 24.64
CA THR A 306 0.42 -19.33 24.75
C THR A 306 0.40 -19.76 26.21
N ASP A 307 1.01 -18.99 27.10
CA ASP A 307 0.98 -19.22 28.55
C ASP A 307 -0.45 -19.17 29.10
N LEU A 308 -1.26 -18.21 28.66
CA LEU A 308 -2.67 -18.11 29.04
C LEU A 308 -3.48 -19.33 28.56
N ALA A 309 -3.26 -19.77 27.32
CA ALA A 309 -3.91 -20.97 26.78
C ALA A 309 -3.51 -22.23 27.56
N ASN A 310 -2.23 -22.38 27.91
CA ASN A 310 -1.73 -23.47 28.74
C ASN A 310 -2.37 -23.43 30.13
N HIS A 311 -2.42 -22.26 30.77
CA HIS A 311 -3.07 -22.11 32.08
C HIS A 311 -4.57 -22.46 32.03
N GLN A 312 -5.28 -22.06 30.98
CA GLN A 312 -6.67 -22.45 30.78
C GLN A 312 -6.82 -23.97 30.59
N ALA A 313 -5.90 -24.62 29.87
CA ALA A 313 -5.91 -26.06 29.70
C ALA A 313 -5.67 -26.79 31.04
N GLU A 314 -4.72 -26.32 31.85
CA GLU A 314 -4.47 -26.84 33.19
C GLU A 314 -5.69 -26.68 34.13
N LEU A 315 -6.33 -25.51 34.11
CA LEU A 315 -7.55 -25.27 34.90
C LEU A 315 -8.68 -26.21 34.48
N LYS A 316 -8.88 -26.39 33.18
CA LYS A 316 -9.86 -27.37 32.65
C LYS A 316 -9.54 -28.79 33.09
N ALA A 317 -8.27 -29.19 33.05
CA ALA A 317 -7.85 -30.51 33.52
C ALA A 317 -8.14 -30.70 35.01
N LYS A 318 -7.85 -29.69 35.85
CA LYS A 318 -8.19 -29.70 37.29
C LYS A 318 -9.69 -29.81 37.53
N TRP A 319 -10.51 -29.09 36.76
CA TRP A 319 -11.97 -29.18 36.85
C TRP A 319 -12.49 -30.57 36.50
N VAL A 320 -11.97 -31.19 35.44
CA VAL A 320 -12.33 -32.57 35.07
C VAL A 320 -11.92 -33.57 36.17
N GLU A 321 -10.75 -33.38 36.78
CA GLU A 321 -10.32 -34.21 37.91
C GLU A 321 -11.22 -34.04 39.14
N GLN A 322 -11.64 -32.80 39.42
CA GLN A 322 -12.56 -32.50 40.53
C GLN A 322 -13.95 -33.09 40.27
N GLU A 323 -14.49 -32.94 39.06
CA GLU A 323 -15.77 -33.52 38.67
C GLU A 323 -15.76 -35.05 38.82
N LYS A 324 -14.65 -35.70 38.46
CA LYS A 324 -14.46 -37.13 38.69
C LYS A 324 -14.44 -37.49 40.18
N LYS A 325 -13.72 -36.74 41.01
CA LYS A 325 -13.68 -36.95 42.47
C LYS A 325 -15.07 -36.77 43.10
N ASP A 326 -15.81 -35.77 42.66
CA ASP A 326 -17.16 -35.48 43.14
C ASP A 326 -18.13 -36.60 42.71
N ALA A 327 -18.05 -37.08 41.47
CA ALA A 327 -18.82 -38.22 40.99
C ALA A 327 -18.50 -39.51 41.77
N ASP A 328 -17.22 -39.78 42.04
CA ASP A 328 -16.80 -40.92 42.86
C ASP A 328 -17.35 -40.81 44.29
N PHE A 329 -17.33 -39.61 44.89
CA PHE A 329 -17.90 -39.37 46.21
C PHE A 329 -19.41 -39.59 46.25
N VAL A 330 -20.14 -39.10 45.24
CA VAL A 330 -21.59 -39.36 45.10
C VAL A 330 -21.85 -40.86 44.99
N GLY A 331 -21.10 -41.58 44.14
CA GLY A 331 -21.22 -43.04 44.02
C GLY A 331 -20.95 -43.79 45.33
N GLN A 332 -19.97 -43.36 46.12
CA GLN A 332 -19.71 -43.90 47.46
C GLN A 332 -20.88 -43.63 48.41
N ARG A 333 -21.43 -42.41 48.41
CA ARG A 333 -22.59 -42.05 49.24
C ARG A 333 -23.84 -42.84 48.88
N GLU A 334 -24.12 -43.02 47.59
CA GLU A 334 -25.24 -43.85 47.14
C GLU A 334 -25.09 -45.30 47.59
N THR A 335 -23.88 -45.86 47.50
CA THR A 335 -23.58 -47.22 47.96
C THR A 335 -23.79 -47.35 49.47
N GLN A 336 -23.32 -46.37 50.25
CA GLN A 336 -23.56 -46.33 51.70
C GLN A 336 -25.05 -46.23 52.03
N LEU A 337 -25.79 -45.39 51.32
CA LEU A 337 -27.24 -45.25 51.52
C LEU A 337 -27.97 -46.56 51.23
N LYS A 338 -27.65 -47.24 50.12
CA LYS A 338 -28.21 -48.56 49.79
C LYS A 338 -27.90 -49.59 50.88
N ALA A 339 -26.66 -49.61 51.40
CA ALA A 339 -26.27 -50.52 52.47
C ALA A 339 -27.03 -50.23 53.78
N ILE A 340 -27.22 -48.96 54.14
CA ILE A 340 -28.02 -48.55 55.30
C ILE A 340 -29.49 -48.93 55.11
N GLN A 341 -30.06 -48.69 53.94
CA GLN A 341 -31.44 -49.09 53.61
C GLN A 341 -31.64 -50.61 53.72
N ALA A 342 -30.68 -51.39 53.21
CA ALA A 342 -30.70 -52.85 53.33
C ALA A 342 -30.63 -53.31 54.79
N ARG A 343 -29.76 -52.69 55.61
CA ARG A 343 -29.70 -52.96 57.06
C ARG A 343 -31.02 -52.60 57.74
N TYR A 344 -31.61 -51.45 57.43
CA TYR A 344 -32.89 -51.03 57.98
C TYR A 344 -34.02 -52.01 57.61
N ALA A 345 -34.09 -52.45 56.35
CA ALA A 345 -35.05 -53.46 55.92
C ALA A 345 -34.87 -54.78 56.66
N LYS A 346 -33.62 -55.23 56.85
CA LYS A 346 -33.32 -56.44 57.62
C LYS A 346 -33.74 -56.30 59.09
N THR A 347 -33.36 -55.20 59.74
CA THR A 347 -33.75 -54.92 61.14
C THR A 347 -35.27 -54.86 61.29
N LYS A 348 -35.99 -54.30 60.30
CA LYS A 348 -37.45 -54.30 60.30
C LYS A 348 -38.02 -55.72 60.30
N ILE A 349 -37.52 -56.61 59.43
CA ILE A 349 -37.93 -58.02 59.40
C ILE A 349 -37.62 -58.71 60.73
N GLU A 350 -36.43 -58.50 61.30
CA GLU A 350 -36.04 -59.07 62.60
C GLU A 350 -36.97 -58.58 63.74
N VAL A 351 -37.37 -57.29 63.72
CA VAL A 351 -38.33 -56.73 64.67
C VAL A 351 -39.72 -57.34 64.47
N ASP A 352 -40.21 -57.48 63.24
CA ASP A 352 -41.49 -58.10 62.93
C ASP A 352 -41.52 -59.58 63.40
N GLU A 353 -40.44 -60.33 63.20
CA GLU A 353 -40.29 -61.70 63.72
C GLU A 353 -40.30 -61.74 65.25
N MET A 354 -39.61 -60.80 65.91
CA MET A 354 -39.60 -60.70 67.37
C MET A 354 -40.99 -60.37 67.93
N LEU A 355 -41.74 -59.49 67.25
CA LEU A 355 -43.14 -59.18 67.62
C LEU A 355 -44.05 -60.40 67.48
N VAL A 356 -43.93 -61.17 66.39
CA VAL A 356 -44.69 -62.43 66.22
C VAL A 356 -44.36 -63.43 67.33
N LYS A 357 -43.07 -63.60 67.65
CA LYS A 357 -42.62 -64.45 68.78
C LYS A 357 -43.19 -63.96 70.10
N GLN A 358 -43.14 -62.66 70.37
CA GLN A 358 -43.72 -62.06 71.57
C GLN A 358 -45.22 -62.37 71.66
N THR A 359 -45.99 -62.13 70.60
CA THR A 359 -47.43 -62.45 70.56
C THR A 359 -47.69 -63.94 70.82
N SER A 360 -46.85 -64.84 70.28
CA SER A 360 -46.98 -66.29 70.53
C SER A 360 -46.68 -66.66 71.98
N ILE A 361 -45.69 -66.01 72.61
CA ILE A 361 -45.35 -66.19 74.03
C ILE A 361 -46.48 -65.64 74.91
N GLU A 362 -47.02 -64.47 74.58
CA GLU A 362 -48.18 -63.89 75.27
C GLU A 362 -49.39 -64.81 75.19
N ALA A 363 -49.70 -65.38 74.01
CA ALA A 363 -50.78 -66.36 73.85
C ALA A 363 -50.54 -67.65 74.68
N ALA A 364 -49.31 -68.17 74.69
CA ALA A 364 -48.95 -69.33 75.52
C ALA A 364 -49.07 -69.01 77.01
N LEU A 365 -48.69 -67.80 77.42
CA LEU A 365 -48.82 -67.34 78.80
C LEU A 365 -50.29 -67.23 79.22
N PHE A 366 -51.18 -66.76 78.34
CA PHE A 366 -52.62 -66.76 78.58
C PHE A 366 -53.19 -68.19 78.69
N GLU A 367 -52.74 -69.13 77.86
CA GLU A 367 -53.18 -70.53 77.95
C GLU A 367 -52.71 -71.17 79.27
N VAL A 368 -51.46 -70.93 79.67
CA VAL A 368 -50.95 -71.36 80.98
C VAL A 368 -51.75 -70.72 82.11
N GLN A 369 -52.06 -69.43 82.03
CA GLN A 369 -52.93 -68.78 83.03
C GLN A 369 -54.31 -69.42 83.09
N ARG A 370 -54.87 -69.83 81.94
CA ARG A 370 -56.15 -70.54 81.85
C ARG A 370 -56.07 -71.95 82.44
N GLU A 371 -55.03 -72.71 82.14
CA GLU A 371 -54.79 -74.04 82.74
C GLU A 371 -54.57 -73.94 84.25
N VAL A 372 -53.82 -72.94 84.71
CA VAL A 372 -53.64 -72.65 86.14
C VAL A 372 -54.99 -72.34 86.78
N ALA A 373 -55.85 -71.55 86.13
CA ALA A 373 -57.21 -71.29 86.64
C ALA A 373 -58.06 -72.57 86.70
N ILE A 374 -58.06 -73.40 85.65
CA ILE A 374 -58.81 -74.68 85.62
C ILE A 374 -58.27 -75.66 86.68
N THR A 375 -56.96 -75.74 86.85
CA THR A 375 -56.35 -76.63 87.86
C THR A 375 -56.59 -76.13 89.28
N LEU A 376 -56.58 -74.81 89.51
CA LEU A 376 -57.06 -74.22 90.76
C LEU A 376 -58.52 -74.55 91.04
N ASP A 377 -59.40 -74.38 90.05
CA ASP A 377 -60.82 -74.77 90.18
C ASP A 377 -60.99 -76.26 90.48
N GLU A 378 -60.20 -77.13 89.83
CA GLU A 378 -60.23 -78.58 90.08
C GLU A 378 -59.66 -78.95 91.44
N VAL A 379 -58.59 -78.27 91.90
CA VAL A 379 -58.07 -78.41 93.26
C VAL A 379 -59.12 -77.98 94.27
N TYR A 380 -59.79 -76.84 94.07
CA TYR A 380 -60.90 -76.41 94.93
C TYR A 380 -62.06 -77.41 94.90
N ARG A 381 -62.37 -78.02 93.75
CA ARG A 381 -63.37 -79.08 93.63
C ARG A 381 -62.96 -80.33 94.42
N LEU A 382 -61.71 -80.77 94.28
CA LEU A 382 -61.16 -81.94 94.98
C LEU A 382 -61.03 -81.70 96.48
N GLU A 383 -60.65 -80.50 96.91
CA GLU A 383 -60.72 -80.05 98.30
C GLU A 383 -62.16 -80.14 98.79
N GLY A 384 -63.15 -79.65 98.05
CA GLY A 384 -64.57 -79.80 98.39
C GLY A 384 -65.03 -81.27 98.50
N VAL A 385 -64.54 -82.16 97.62
CA VAL A 385 -64.83 -83.61 97.68
C VAL A 385 -64.12 -84.26 98.87
N LEU A 386 -62.88 -83.90 99.16
CA LEU A 386 -62.15 -84.38 100.35
C LEU A 386 -62.82 -83.91 101.63
N GLU A 387 -63.27 -82.65 101.68
CA GLU A 387 -64.03 -82.10 102.79
C GLU A 387 -65.35 -82.88 102.99
N GLN A 388 -66.06 -83.21 101.91
CA GLN A 388 -67.24 -84.08 101.96
C GLN A 388 -66.89 -85.48 102.49
N ARG A 389 -65.80 -86.07 102.02
CA ARG A 389 -65.38 -87.43 102.41
C ARG A 389 -64.86 -87.50 103.84
N GLU A 390 -64.14 -86.48 104.30
CA GLU A 390 -63.76 -86.32 105.70
C GLU A 390 -64.99 -86.14 106.59
N ARG A 391 -65.99 -85.36 106.15
CA ARG A 391 -67.28 -85.26 106.86
C ARG A 391 -68.00 -86.60 106.93
N ASP A 392 -68.04 -87.37 105.84
CA ASP A 392 -68.63 -88.71 105.79
C ASP A 392 -67.91 -89.70 106.72
N LEU A 393 -66.58 -89.66 106.76
CA LEU A 393 -65.75 -90.49 107.65
C LEU A 393 -65.88 -90.09 109.13
N LEU A 394 -66.05 -88.79 109.42
CA LEU A 394 -66.20 -88.27 110.78
C LEU A 394 -67.66 -88.26 111.28
N ARG A 395 -68.64 -88.70 110.47
CA ARG A 395 -70.09 -88.61 110.77
C ARG A 395 -70.53 -87.18 111.15
N LEU A 396 -69.94 -86.18 110.51
CA LEU A 396 -70.31 -84.78 110.70
C LEU A 396 -71.48 -84.45 109.75
N THR A 397 -72.55 -83.88 110.31
CA THR A 397 -73.74 -83.45 109.58
C THR A 397 -73.39 -82.36 108.56
N ALA A 398 -73.99 -82.44 107.36
CA ALA A 398 -73.72 -81.52 106.25
C ALA A 398 -73.87 -80.04 106.66
N PRO A 399 -72.95 -79.14 106.24
CA PRO A 399 -73.15 -77.72 106.46
C PRO A 399 -74.31 -77.21 105.62
N LYS A 400 -75.14 -76.38 106.25
CA LYS A 400 -76.09 -75.50 105.56
C LYS A 400 -75.38 -74.82 104.40
N VAL A 401 -75.85 -75.05 103.18
CA VAL A 401 -75.53 -74.21 102.02
C VAL A 401 -76.02 -72.81 102.35
N GLY A 402 -75.10 -71.96 102.78
CA GLY A 402 -75.28 -70.52 102.85
C GLY A 402 -75.22 -69.98 101.43
N GLY A 403 -76.35 -69.49 100.94
CA GLY A 403 -76.41 -68.77 99.69
C GLY A 403 -75.70 -67.41 99.76
N GLY A 404 -75.33 -66.94 98.57
CA GLY A 404 -74.89 -65.58 98.27
C GLY A 404 -73.52 -65.58 97.62
N ASN A 405 -73.29 -64.95 96.46
CA ASN A 405 -74.14 -64.18 95.57
C ASN A 405 -73.40 -64.09 94.23
#